data_AF-A0A842M1I7-F1
#
_entry.id   AF-A0A842M1I7-F1
#
_cell.length_a   1.000
_cell.length_b   1.000
_cell.length_c   1.000
_cell.angle_alpha   90.00
_cell.angle_beta   90.00
_cell.angle_gamma   90.00
#
_symmetry.space_group_name_H-M   'P 1'
#
loop_
_entity.id
_entity.type
_entity.pdbx_description
1 polymer ?
#
loop_
_entity_poly.entity_id
_entity_poly.type
_entity_poly.pdbx_seq_one_letter_code
_entity_poly.pdbx_strand_id
1 'polypeptide(L)'
;MEIITEPKGAEVDEIAERVFLKAIEIVGGLKKLVEFRNLTWLPSLAKASYAVVYREEAAMSADEIAERLGMTKQSVRNMLSADPEEIKRFIEGEEEEISEHKAGGLAKLAYMKLKERGELERTFMMTEKMLDELGVLWAGLVLHRIRGLDFPVKRDELRDRLKGIVVKDKKIEELIEKLPEEIKTPAELLHLLKEASESS
;
A
#
# COMPACT_ATOMS: atom_id res chain seq x y z
N MET A 1 15.52 18.89 12.95
CA MET A 1 14.51 19.34 11.98
C MET A 1 13.97 18.08 11.35
N GLU A 2 12.92 17.51 11.93
CA GLU A 2 12.29 16.30 11.39
C GLU A 2 11.61 16.70 10.08
N ILE A 3 12.16 16.18 8.98
CA ILE A 3 11.57 16.34 7.67
C ILE A 3 10.37 15.40 7.66
N ILE A 4 9.18 15.94 7.90
CA ILE A 4 7.92 15.27 7.62
C ILE A 4 7.86 15.17 6.09
N THR A 5 8.47 14.13 5.53
CA THR A 5 8.29 13.83 4.11
C THR A 5 6.87 13.36 3.94
N GLU A 6 6.09 14.03 3.09
CA GLU A 6 4.77 13.53 2.66
C GLU A 6 4.87 12.03 2.35
N PRO A 7 3.97 11.19 2.89
CA PRO A 7 4.01 9.76 2.59
C PRO A 7 3.86 9.60 1.08
N LYS A 8 4.88 9.03 0.44
CA LYS A 8 4.85 8.77 -1.01
C LYS A 8 3.64 7.88 -1.26
N GLY A 9 2.84 8.14 -2.29
CA GLY A 9 1.59 7.38 -2.52
C GLY A 9 1.71 5.85 -2.45
N ALA A 10 2.88 5.30 -2.78
CA ALA A 10 3.19 3.87 -2.64
C ALA A 10 3.22 3.35 -1.19
N GLU A 11 3.55 4.20 -0.21
CA GLU A 11 3.55 3.88 1.22
C GLU A 11 2.11 3.82 1.77
N VAL A 12 1.24 4.73 1.32
CA VAL A 12 -0.18 4.73 1.70
C VAL A 12 -0.90 3.48 1.19
N ASP A 13 -0.69 3.11 -0.07
CA ASP A 13 -1.28 1.90 -0.66
C ASP A 13 -0.87 0.66 0.13
N GLU A 14 0.41 0.53 0.47
CA GLU A 14 0.91 -0.63 1.23
C GLU A 14 0.33 -0.69 2.65
N ILE A 15 0.27 0.44 3.34
CA ILE A 15 -0.32 0.48 4.68
C ILE A 15 -1.82 0.15 4.60
N ALA A 16 -2.54 0.68 3.59
CA ALA A 16 -3.96 0.40 3.39
C ALA A 16 -4.23 -1.09 3.09
N GLU A 17 -3.39 -1.73 2.29
CA GLU A 17 -3.44 -3.19 2.04
C GLU A 17 -3.24 -3.98 3.34
N ARG A 18 -2.28 -3.59 4.18
CA ARG A 18 -2.07 -4.24 5.49
C ARG A 18 -3.27 -4.07 6.41
N VAL A 19 -3.85 -2.87 6.47
CA VAL A 19 -5.08 -2.61 7.24
C VAL A 19 -6.21 -3.50 6.73
N PHE A 20 -6.39 -3.62 5.41
CA PHE A 20 -7.38 -4.50 4.81
C PHE A 20 -7.17 -5.96 5.20
N LEU A 21 -5.96 -6.50 5.04
CA LEU A 21 -5.65 -7.89 5.37
C LEU A 21 -5.81 -8.16 6.87
N LYS A 22 -5.42 -7.22 7.72
CA LYS A 22 -5.61 -7.33 9.16
C LYS A 22 -7.09 -7.32 9.54
N ALA A 23 -7.90 -6.52 8.87
CA ALA A 23 -9.35 -6.56 9.03
C ALA A 23 -9.94 -7.93 8.66
N ILE A 24 -9.47 -8.56 7.57
CA ILE A 24 -9.87 -9.93 7.20
C ILE A 24 -9.44 -10.95 8.27
N GLU A 25 -8.23 -10.83 8.82
CA GLU A 25 -7.76 -11.68 9.93
C GLU A 25 -8.67 -11.56 11.16
N ILE A 26 -9.04 -10.33 11.54
CA ILE A 26 -9.90 -10.05 12.70
C ILE A 26 -11.26 -10.75 12.57
N VAL A 27 -11.84 -10.80 11.37
CA VAL A 27 -13.13 -11.46 11.13
C VAL A 27 -13.01 -12.97 10.92
N GLY A 28 -11.86 -13.59 11.23
CA GLY A 28 -11.64 -15.03 11.17
C GLY A 28 -10.87 -15.52 9.94
N GLY A 29 -10.29 -14.60 9.17
CA GLY A 29 -9.42 -14.91 8.03
C GLY A 29 -10.15 -15.44 6.80
N LEU A 30 -9.38 -15.87 5.80
CA LEU A 30 -9.90 -16.35 4.51
C LEU A 30 -10.89 -17.52 4.65
N LYS A 31 -10.66 -18.42 5.61
CA LYS A 31 -11.57 -19.54 5.85
C LYS A 31 -12.95 -19.05 6.31
N LYS A 32 -13.00 -18.03 7.17
CA LYS A 32 -14.28 -17.44 7.57
C LYS A 32 -14.88 -16.63 6.43
N LEU A 33 -14.05 -15.97 5.61
CA LEU A 33 -14.47 -15.18 4.46
C LEU A 33 -15.32 -15.99 3.47
N VAL A 34 -14.98 -17.26 3.22
CA VAL A 34 -15.74 -18.13 2.30
C VAL A 34 -17.10 -18.57 2.85
N GLU A 35 -17.34 -18.39 4.16
CA GLU A 35 -18.62 -18.72 4.81
C GLU A 35 -19.63 -17.56 4.70
N PHE A 36 -19.19 -16.34 4.34
CA PHE A 36 -20.09 -15.20 4.22
C PHE A 36 -21.02 -15.34 3.01
N ARG A 37 -22.30 -15.08 3.24
CA ARG A 37 -23.32 -15.12 2.18
C ARG A 37 -23.16 -14.00 1.16
N ASN A 38 -22.59 -12.87 1.57
CA ASN A 38 -22.38 -11.69 0.73
C ASN A 38 -21.03 -11.02 1.03
N LEU A 39 -20.35 -10.57 -0.01
CA LEU A 39 -19.04 -9.92 0.02
C LEU A 39 -19.09 -8.45 -0.43
N THR A 40 -20.29 -7.85 -0.54
CA THR A 40 -20.46 -6.42 -0.89
C THR A 40 -19.78 -5.47 0.09
N TRP A 41 -19.48 -5.92 1.31
CA TRP A 41 -18.72 -5.15 2.28
C TRP A 41 -17.20 -5.12 2.00
N LEU A 42 -16.66 -6.01 1.16
CA LEU A 42 -15.22 -6.02 0.83
C LEU A 42 -14.78 -4.74 0.08
N PRO A 43 -15.48 -4.28 -0.97
CA PRO A 43 -15.17 -2.98 -1.58
C PRO A 43 -15.26 -1.82 -0.59
N SER A 44 -16.24 -1.83 0.32
CA SER A 44 -16.40 -0.80 1.34
C SER A 44 -15.30 -0.85 2.39
N LEU A 45 -14.82 -2.05 2.75
CA LEU A 45 -13.65 -2.22 3.61
C LEU A 45 -12.39 -1.70 2.92
N ALA A 46 -12.17 -2.03 1.64
CA ALA A 46 -11.01 -1.51 0.91
C ALA A 46 -10.98 0.02 0.92
N LYS A 47 -12.12 0.66 0.60
CA LYS A 47 -12.26 2.13 0.68
C LYS A 47 -12.05 2.67 2.09
N ALA A 48 -12.58 2.00 3.11
CA ALA A 48 -12.40 2.38 4.50
C ALA A 48 -10.94 2.28 4.95
N SER A 49 -10.22 1.23 4.55
CA SER A 49 -8.79 1.06 4.83
C SER A 49 -7.98 2.23 4.28
N TYR A 50 -8.22 2.61 3.02
CA TYR A 50 -7.60 3.80 2.43
C TYR A 50 -7.99 5.07 3.18
N ALA A 51 -9.28 5.28 3.46
CA ALA A 51 -9.75 6.48 4.14
C ALA A 51 -9.10 6.66 5.52
N VAL A 52 -8.95 5.57 6.29
CA VAL A 52 -8.27 5.58 7.59
C VAL A 52 -6.80 5.92 7.43
N VAL A 53 -6.07 5.30 6.49
CA VAL A 53 -4.64 5.59 6.29
C VAL A 53 -4.41 7.01 5.80
N TYR A 54 -5.21 7.50 4.84
CA TYR A 54 -5.13 8.90 4.40
C TYR A 54 -5.40 9.89 5.54
N ARG A 55 -6.32 9.55 6.43
CA ARG A 55 -6.61 10.38 7.62
C ARG A 55 -5.43 10.40 8.59
N GLU A 56 -4.89 9.23 8.91
CA GLU A 56 -3.96 9.08 10.03
C GLU A 56 -2.49 9.31 9.64
N GLU A 57 -2.09 8.90 8.42
CA GLU A 57 -0.70 9.00 7.94
C GLU A 57 -0.45 10.24 7.07
N ALA A 58 -1.47 10.70 6.33
CA ALA A 58 -1.36 11.84 5.42
C ALA A 58 -2.13 13.09 5.91
N ALA A 59 -2.75 13.03 7.09
CA ALA A 59 -3.54 14.12 7.69
C ALA A 59 -4.64 14.71 6.78
N MET A 60 -5.09 13.95 5.77
CA MET A 60 -6.04 14.44 4.78
C MET A 60 -7.42 14.70 5.39
N SER A 61 -8.08 15.75 4.90
CA SER A 61 -9.45 16.09 5.23
C SER A 61 -10.45 15.13 4.59
N ALA A 62 -11.70 15.16 5.06
CA ALA A 62 -12.75 14.32 4.48
C ALA A 62 -13.10 14.72 3.03
N ASP A 63 -12.84 15.97 2.65
CA ASP A 63 -13.02 16.45 1.28
C ASP A 63 -11.98 15.85 0.35
N GLU A 64 -10.70 15.94 0.73
CA GLU A 64 -9.58 15.43 -0.08
C GLU A 64 -9.65 13.91 -0.24
N ILE A 65 -10.03 13.19 0.83
CA ILE A 65 -10.22 11.73 0.78
C ILE A 65 -11.39 11.37 -0.16
N ALA A 66 -12.48 12.15 -0.11
CA ALA A 66 -13.66 11.91 -0.95
C ALA A 66 -13.33 12.10 -2.43
N GLU A 67 -12.61 13.16 -2.77
CA GLU A 67 -12.12 13.40 -4.13
C GLU A 67 -11.21 12.25 -4.60
N ARG A 68 -10.24 11.86 -3.77
CA ARG A 68 -9.24 10.84 -4.12
C ARG A 68 -9.84 9.44 -4.29
N LEU A 69 -10.85 9.08 -3.50
CA LEU A 69 -11.51 7.77 -3.54
C LEU A 69 -12.76 7.72 -4.43
N GLY A 70 -13.13 8.82 -5.08
CA GLY A 70 -14.37 8.90 -5.87
C GLY A 70 -15.62 8.66 -5.02
N MET A 71 -15.64 9.22 -3.82
CA MET A 71 -16.69 9.05 -2.82
C MET A 71 -17.37 10.37 -2.49
N THR A 72 -18.52 10.31 -1.82
CA THR A 72 -19.09 11.52 -1.21
C THR A 72 -18.38 11.84 0.10
N LYS A 73 -18.25 13.13 0.43
CA LYS A 73 -17.76 13.59 1.73
C LYS A 73 -18.52 12.96 2.89
N GLN A 74 -19.83 12.78 2.74
CA GLN A 74 -20.67 12.18 3.78
C GLN A 74 -20.33 10.71 3.99
N SER A 75 -20.12 9.94 2.92
CA SER A 75 -19.70 8.53 3.00
C SER A 75 -18.36 8.40 3.72
N VAL A 76 -17.38 9.27 3.40
CA VAL A 76 -16.09 9.29 4.08
C VAL A 76 -16.25 9.62 5.57
N ARG A 77 -17.04 10.64 5.92
CA ARG A 77 -17.32 10.96 7.33
C ARG A 77 -17.95 9.79 8.07
N ASN A 78 -18.93 9.13 7.47
CA ASN A 78 -19.61 7.98 8.07
C ASN A 78 -18.64 6.82 8.35
N MET A 79 -17.70 6.55 7.44
CA MET A 79 -16.64 5.55 7.66
C MET A 79 -15.68 5.99 8.77
N LEU A 80 -15.22 7.24 8.71
CA LEU A 80 -14.27 7.80 9.68
C LEU A 80 -14.90 8.09 11.05
N SER A 81 -16.22 8.05 11.20
CA SER A 81 -16.91 8.17 12.49
C SER A 81 -17.35 6.83 13.06
N ALA A 82 -17.28 5.74 12.28
CA ALA A 82 -17.69 4.42 12.74
C ALA A 82 -16.91 3.99 13.99
N ASP A 83 -17.62 3.42 14.96
CA ASP A 83 -17.06 3.02 16.25
C ASP A 83 -16.43 1.61 16.13
N PRO A 84 -15.12 1.45 16.40
CA PRO A 84 -14.48 0.14 16.47
C PRO A 84 -15.14 -0.84 17.45
N GLU A 85 -15.80 -0.35 18.50
CA GLU A 85 -16.47 -1.19 19.51
C GLU A 85 -17.72 -1.88 18.97
N GLU A 86 -18.40 -1.31 17.97
CA GLU A 86 -19.55 -1.95 17.32
C GLU A 86 -19.17 -3.23 16.57
N ILE A 87 -17.87 -3.42 16.25
CA ILE A 87 -17.34 -4.65 15.65
C ILE A 87 -17.19 -5.77 16.67
N LYS A 88 -17.10 -5.47 17.97
CA LYS A 88 -16.99 -6.53 18.99
C LYS A 88 -18.19 -7.47 18.98
N ARG A 89 -19.41 -6.92 18.90
CA ARG A 89 -20.65 -7.70 18.81
C ARG A 89 -20.66 -8.63 17.59
N PHE A 90 -20.12 -8.17 16.47
CA PHE A 90 -19.95 -9.01 15.28
C PHE A 90 -18.91 -10.13 15.51
N ILE A 91 -17.76 -9.81 16.09
CA ILE A 91 -16.71 -10.80 16.40
C ILE A 91 -17.19 -11.85 17.41
N GLU A 92 -17.99 -11.43 18.38
CA GLU A 92 -18.59 -12.28 19.43
C GLU A 92 -19.74 -13.16 18.90
N GLY A 93 -20.13 -12.98 17.62
CA GLY A 93 -21.16 -13.78 16.96
C GLY A 93 -22.59 -13.34 17.29
N GLU A 94 -22.76 -12.15 17.88
CA GLU A 94 -24.08 -11.59 18.19
C GLU A 94 -24.78 -11.02 16.94
N GLU A 95 -24.03 -10.76 15.86
CA GLU A 95 -24.56 -10.28 14.57
C GLU A 95 -23.90 -11.01 13.39
N GLU A 96 -24.69 -11.40 12.38
CA GLU A 96 -24.21 -12.23 11.25
C GLU A 96 -23.71 -11.41 10.04
N GLU A 97 -24.02 -10.12 9.94
CA GLU A 97 -23.75 -9.33 8.72
C GLU A 97 -22.82 -8.13 8.95
N ILE A 98 -21.85 -7.97 8.05
CA ILE A 98 -21.00 -6.78 7.94
C ILE A 98 -21.66 -5.78 6.99
N SER A 99 -22.03 -4.61 7.49
CA SER A 99 -22.54 -3.47 6.71
C SER A 99 -21.41 -2.51 6.31
N GLU A 100 -21.68 -1.54 5.44
CA GLU A 100 -20.70 -0.51 5.06
C GLU A 100 -20.21 0.31 6.27
N HIS A 101 -21.08 0.56 7.26
CA HIS A 101 -20.69 1.26 8.49
C HIS A 101 -19.69 0.42 9.31
N LYS A 102 -19.94 -0.89 9.40
CA LYS A 102 -19.04 -1.83 10.07
C LYS A 102 -17.69 -1.95 9.36
N ALA A 103 -17.65 -1.83 8.03
CA ALA A 103 -16.38 -1.79 7.30
C ALA A 103 -15.47 -0.64 7.76
N GLY A 104 -16.05 0.53 8.08
CA GLY A 104 -15.34 1.66 8.68
C GLY A 104 -14.76 1.36 10.06
N GLY A 105 -15.58 0.83 10.97
CA GLY A 105 -15.14 0.47 12.32
C GLY A 105 -14.07 -0.62 12.33
N LEU A 106 -14.22 -1.61 11.43
CA LEU A 106 -13.27 -2.71 11.27
C LEU A 106 -11.91 -2.24 10.74
N ALA A 107 -11.91 -1.36 9.74
CA ALA A 107 -10.67 -0.76 9.21
C ALA A 107 -9.90 0.01 10.29
N LYS A 108 -10.60 0.81 11.11
CA LYS A 108 -9.99 1.52 12.24
C LYS A 108 -9.40 0.57 13.27
N LEU A 109 -10.14 -0.47 13.66
CA LEU A 109 -9.67 -1.47 14.62
C LEU A 109 -8.40 -2.17 14.11
N ALA A 110 -8.39 -2.53 12.82
CA ALA A 110 -7.25 -3.14 12.17
C ALA A 110 -6.02 -2.21 12.17
N TYR A 111 -6.20 -0.95 11.77
CA TYR A 111 -5.15 0.07 11.81
C TYR A 111 -4.58 0.28 13.22
N MET A 112 -5.44 0.44 14.23
CA MET A 112 -5.00 0.60 15.63
C MET A 112 -4.14 -0.57 16.09
N LYS A 113 -4.57 -1.82 15.81
CA LYS A 113 -3.80 -3.02 16.17
C LYS A 113 -2.44 -3.09 15.47
N LEU A 114 -2.36 -2.68 14.20
CA LEU A 114 -1.09 -2.62 13.47
C LEU A 114 -0.18 -1.55 14.06
N LYS A 115 -0.71 -0.36 14.35
CA LYS A 115 0.03 0.77 14.94
C LYS A 115 0.59 0.42 16.32
N GLU A 116 -0.24 -0.12 17.20
CA GLU A 116 0.15 -0.54 18.56
C GLU A 116 1.29 -1.58 18.55
N ARG A 117 1.34 -2.41 17.51
CA ARG A 117 2.37 -3.44 17.37
C ARG A 117 3.58 -2.98 16.56
N GLY A 118 3.61 -1.74 16.06
CA GLY A 118 4.66 -1.28 15.14
C GLY A 118 4.74 -2.16 13.88
N GLU A 119 3.60 -2.64 13.41
CA GLU A 119 3.47 -3.52 12.24
C GLU A 119 3.12 -2.75 10.96
N LEU A 120 2.91 -1.43 11.06
CA LEU A 120 2.75 -0.55 9.90
C LEU A 120 4.07 -0.47 9.11
N GLU A 121 5.22 -0.53 9.79
CA GLU A 121 6.56 -0.37 9.21
C GLU A 121 7.33 -1.70 9.06
N ARG A 122 6.94 -2.76 9.79
CA ARG A 122 7.74 -4.00 9.98
C ARG A 122 8.09 -4.79 8.71
N THR A 123 7.15 -4.98 7.78
CA THR A 123 7.43 -5.85 6.63
C THR A 123 8.48 -5.23 5.72
N PHE A 124 8.47 -3.90 5.58
CA PHE A 124 9.47 -3.18 4.80
C PHE A 124 10.85 -3.31 5.43
N MET A 125 10.97 -3.13 6.75
CA MET A 125 12.25 -3.25 7.45
C MET A 125 12.88 -4.66 7.34
N MET A 126 12.08 -5.71 7.43
CA MET A 126 12.59 -7.08 7.37
C MET A 126 12.98 -7.48 5.94
N THR A 127 12.18 -7.07 4.94
CA THR A 127 12.48 -7.29 3.52
C THR A 127 13.66 -6.43 3.05
N GLU A 128 13.72 -5.16 3.45
CA GLU A 128 14.80 -4.23 3.11
C GLU A 128 16.14 -4.74 3.65
N LYS A 129 16.20 -5.11 4.94
CA LYS A 129 17.40 -5.67 5.55
C LYS A 129 17.86 -6.96 4.87
N MET A 130 16.92 -7.87 4.55
CA MET A 130 17.25 -9.11 3.85
C MET A 130 17.75 -8.86 2.42
N LEU A 131 17.14 -7.93 1.70
CA LEU A 131 17.56 -7.59 0.33
C LEU A 131 18.91 -6.84 0.32
N ASP A 132 19.19 -6.03 1.34
CA ASP A 132 20.47 -5.35 1.52
C ASP A 132 21.59 -6.37 1.82
N GLU A 133 21.35 -7.32 2.72
CA GLU A 133 22.28 -8.43 3.00
C GLU A 133 22.57 -9.28 1.74
N LEU A 134 21.59 -9.41 0.85
CA LEU A 134 21.73 -10.12 -0.43
C LEU A 134 22.32 -9.25 -1.56
N GLY A 135 22.59 -7.95 -1.32
CA GLY A 135 23.10 -7.02 -2.33
C GLY A 135 22.12 -6.70 -3.47
N VAL A 136 20.83 -6.94 -3.25
CA VAL A 136 19.75 -6.78 -4.25
C VAL A 136 18.68 -5.78 -3.80
N LEU A 137 18.94 -4.99 -2.75
CA LEU A 137 18.04 -3.94 -2.27
C LEU A 137 17.56 -3.01 -3.39
N TRP A 138 18.49 -2.60 -4.27
CA TRP A 138 18.17 -1.76 -5.42
C TRP A 138 17.09 -2.39 -6.32
N ALA A 139 17.09 -3.72 -6.50
CA ALA A 139 16.12 -4.41 -7.34
C ALA A 139 14.73 -4.39 -6.68
N GLY A 140 14.67 -4.58 -5.37
CA GLY A 140 13.44 -4.43 -4.59
C GLY A 140 12.86 -3.02 -4.66
N LEU A 141 13.72 -1.99 -4.51
CA LEU A 141 13.32 -0.59 -4.62
C LEU A 141 12.80 -0.25 -6.02
N VAL A 142 13.45 -0.74 -7.08
CA VAL A 142 12.97 -0.57 -8.47
C VAL A 142 11.59 -1.20 -8.63
N LEU A 143 11.40 -2.47 -8.23
CA LEU A 143 10.11 -3.16 -8.32
C LEU A 143 9.00 -2.46 -7.54
N HIS A 144 9.30 -1.93 -6.36
CA HIS A 144 8.35 -1.18 -5.55
C HIS A 144 7.90 0.10 -6.26
N ARG A 145 8.82 0.87 -6.86
CA ARG A 145 8.49 2.15 -7.51
C ARG A 145 7.78 2.02 -8.86
N ILE A 146 7.93 0.88 -9.53
CA ILE A 146 7.21 0.57 -10.77
C ILE A 146 5.91 -0.20 -10.53
N ARG A 147 5.56 -0.49 -9.28
CA ARG A 147 4.28 -1.15 -8.94
C ARG A 147 3.13 -0.32 -9.50
N GLY A 148 2.20 -0.99 -10.18
CA GLY A 148 1.04 -0.34 -10.82
C GLY A 148 1.33 0.37 -12.14
N LEU A 149 2.54 0.25 -12.72
CA LEU A 149 2.77 0.61 -14.12
C LEU A 149 2.27 -0.50 -15.05
N ASP A 150 1.57 -0.09 -16.10
CA ASP A 150 1.26 -0.96 -17.24
C ASP A 150 2.49 -1.05 -18.15
N PHE A 151 2.87 -2.28 -18.47
CA PHE A 151 3.96 -2.56 -19.41
C PHE A 151 3.38 -2.92 -20.79
N PRO A 152 4.05 -2.57 -21.91
CA PRO A 152 5.38 -1.96 -22.00
C PRO A 152 5.41 -0.48 -21.57
N VAL A 153 6.55 -0.05 -21.03
CA VAL A 153 6.76 1.32 -20.52
C VAL A 153 7.87 2.02 -21.28
N LYS A 154 7.71 3.33 -21.52
CA LYS A 154 8.77 4.14 -22.13
C LYS A 154 9.85 4.50 -21.12
N ARG A 155 11.09 4.57 -21.59
CA ARG A 155 12.26 4.97 -20.80
C ARG A 155 12.06 6.27 -20.03
N ASP A 156 11.41 7.26 -20.63
CA ASP A 156 11.20 8.57 -20.01
C ASP A 156 10.25 8.51 -18.80
N GLU A 157 9.26 7.59 -18.82
CA GLU A 157 8.33 7.38 -17.71
C GLU A 157 9.02 6.79 -16.47
N LEU A 158 10.15 6.10 -16.67
CA LEU A 158 10.95 5.52 -15.59
C LEU A 158 11.82 6.56 -14.87
N ARG A 159 12.20 7.64 -15.56
CA ARG A 159 13.18 8.63 -15.05
C ARG A 159 12.72 9.28 -13.76
N ASP A 160 11.50 9.80 -13.74
CA ASP A 160 10.95 10.49 -12.56
C ASP A 160 10.62 9.51 -11.44
N ARG A 161 10.09 8.33 -11.79
CA ARG A 161 9.73 7.29 -10.81
C ARG A 161 10.94 6.72 -10.09
N LEU A 162 12.03 6.46 -10.81
CA LEU A 162 13.19 5.77 -10.25
C LEU A 162 14.23 6.70 -9.61
N LYS A 163 14.08 8.01 -9.76
CA LYS A 163 15.03 9.03 -9.28
C LYS A 163 15.61 8.78 -7.87
N GLY A 164 16.93 8.86 -7.75
CA GLY A 164 17.66 8.70 -6.48
C GLY A 164 17.89 7.26 -6.03
N ILE A 165 17.55 6.25 -6.84
CA ILE A 165 17.99 4.87 -6.59
C ILE A 165 19.47 4.72 -7.00
N VAL A 166 20.23 3.97 -6.21
CA VAL A 166 21.60 3.58 -6.52
C VAL A 166 21.62 2.08 -6.82
N VAL A 167 22.16 1.71 -7.98
CA VAL A 167 22.33 0.33 -8.44
C VAL A 167 23.82 0.04 -8.50
N LYS A 168 24.33 -0.82 -7.61
CA LYS A 168 25.76 -1.20 -7.53
C LYS A 168 26.69 0.02 -7.65
N ASP A 169 26.47 1.01 -6.78
CA ASP A 169 27.23 2.27 -6.70
C ASP A 169 27.01 3.28 -7.84
N LYS A 170 26.14 2.98 -8.81
CA LYS A 170 25.79 3.90 -9.91
C LYS A 170 24.42 4.51 -9.71
N LYS A 171 24.29 5.80 -10.01
CA LYS A 171 23.00 6.49 -10.01
C LYS A 171 22.11 5.96 -11.11
N ILE A 172 20.87 5.62 -10.80
CA ILE A 172 19.95 5.03 -11.78
C ILE A 172 19.67 5.96 -12.96
N GLU A 173 19.78 7.27 -12.76
CA GLU A 173 19.65 8.28 -13.81
C GLU A 173 20.69 8.08 -14.93
N GLU A 174 21.91 7.69 -14.58
CA GLU A 174 22.99 7.41 -15.55
C GLU A 174 22.77 6.08 -16.28
N LEU A 175 22.10 5.13 -15.62
CA LEU A 175 21.80 3.82 -16.18
C LEU A 175 20.60 3.87 -17.13
N ILE A 176 19.57 4.66 -16.78
CA ILE A 176 18.36 4.82 -17.58
C ILE A 176 18.69 5.33 -18.98
N GLU A 177 19.65 6.24 -19.13
CA GLU A 177 20.04 6.77 -20.45
C GLU A 177 20.56 5.69 -21.41
N LYS A 178 21.08 4.58 -20.87
CA LYS A 178 21.63 3.44 -21.64
C LYS A 178 20.57 2.39 -21.97
N LEU A 179 19.35 2.53 -21.43
CA LEU A 179 18.25 1.60 -21.67
C LEU A 179 17.62 1.83 -23.06
N PRO A 180 17.00 0.78 -23.65
CA PRO A 180 16.15 0.92 -24.82
C PRO A 180 14.98 1.89 -24.57
N GLU A 181 14.43 2.46 -25.64
CA GLU A 181 13.31 3.42 -25.55
C GLU A 181 12.05 2.82 -24.92
N GLU A 182 11.84 1.52 -25.08
CA GLU A 182 10.69 0.78 -24.59
C GLU A 182 11.15 -0.48 -23.85
N ILE A 183 10.57 -0.72 -22.67
CA ILE A 183 10.84 -1.88 -21.83
C ILE A 183 9.57 -2.70 -21.69
N LYS A 184 9.62 -4.00 -21.99
CA LYS A 184 8.42 -4.85 -22.12
C LYS A 184 7.97 -5.45 -20.80
N THR A 185 8.88 -5.68 -19.85
CA THR A 185 8.52 -6.29 -18.56
C THR A 185 9.34 -5.76 -17.38
N PRO A 186 8.83 -5.88 -16.14
CA PRO A 186 9.61 -5.62 -14.92
C PRO A 186 10.92 -6.42 -14.85
N ALA A 187 10.89 -7.68 -15.27
CA ALA A 187 12.07 -8.55 -15.23
C ALA A 187 13.15 -8.08 -16.22
N GLU A 188 12.74 -7.68 -17.42
CA GLU A 188 13.62 -7.08 -18.42
C GLU A 188 14.26 -5.78 -17.90
N LEU A 189 13.48 -4.91 -17.25
CA LEU A 189 14.00 -3.68 -16.64
C LEU A 189 15.14 -3.98 -15.66
N LEU A 190 14.92 -4.91 -14.73
CA LEU A 190 15.93 -5.28 -13.74
C LEU A 190 17.20 -5.85 -14.39
N HIS A 191 17.04 -6.67 -15.42
CA HIS A 191 18.15 -7.24 -16.16
C HIS A 191 18.98 -6.15 -16.84
N LEU A 192 18.34 -5.25 -17.58
CA LEU A 192 19.00 -4.16 -18.28
C LEU A 192 19.70 -3.18 -17.33
N LEU A 193 19.10 -2.87 -16.18
CA LEU A 193 19.73 -2.04 -15.14
C LEU A 193 20.98 -2.72 -14.56
N LYS A 194 20.94 -4.04 -14.34
CA LYS A 194 22.10 -4.80 -13.90
C LYS A 194 23.22 -4.76 -14.95
N GLU A 195 22.93 -5.05 -16.21
CA GLU A 195 23.92 -5.00 -17.29
C GLU A 195 24.53 -3.61 -17.47
N ALA A 196 23.69 -2.56 -17.45
CA ALA A 196 24.14 -1.17 -17.53
C ALA A 196 25.05 -0.79 -16.34
N SER A 197 24.81 -1.36 -15.16
CA SER A 197 25.64 -1.15 -13.98
C SER A 197 26.99 -1.89 -14.05
N GLU A 198 27.08 -2.99 -14.80
CA GLU A 198 28.29 -3.80 -14.97
C GLU A 198 29.16 -3.34 -16.16
N SER A 199 28.56 -2.66 -17.15
CA SER A 199 29.22 -2.27 -18.41
C SER A 199 29.98 -0.93 -18.36
N SER A 200 30.46 -0.47 -17.20
CA SER A 200 31.33 0.74 -17.12
C SER A 200 32.32 0.67 -15.98
#